data_AF-A0AAF0E5I5-F1
#
_entry.id   AF-A0AAF0E5I5-F1
#
_cell.length_a   1.000
_cell.length_b   1.000
_cell.length_c   1.000
_cell.angle_alpha   90.00
_cell.angle_beta   90.00
_cell.angle_gamma   90.00
#
_symmetry.space_group_name_H-M   'P 1'
#
loop_
_entity.id
_entity.type
_entity.pdbx_description
1 polymer ?
#
loop_
_entity_poly.entity_id
_entity_poly.type
_entity_poly.pdbx_seq_one_letter_code
_entity_poly.pdbx_strand_id
1 'polypeptide(L)'
;MATLADIKVFSGSSHRGLANLVCRRLGVPLGNASVTRNDAGETIVRMGESVREHDVYIINTSCVTQTQSGETLSPNTSLMELLIMINACKTASARRVTAVIPHFFYARQDKKDKSRAPITARLIANMLEQAGCDHVITMDLHASQIQGFFNVPVDNLYAEPAALQYVREMLDTSRVVIVSPDAGGAKRATALADQLGVDFALFHKERKKANEVSRMVLVGNARDKIAILVDDMADTCGTLDLAARRLKESGAQRVLAIVTHGILSPPALERISKSELEALIVTNTLPQEENKRRCEKLEEIDISHLLAETIRRSHYGESVSVLFSQIPYDTIQPYRHGIDTPSGSPPRSRAASPAPNGGLGAALDKRLAALDVGGGTAPAAPATHSEGKDQYATIAPSPLRHVSGGAE
;
A
#
# COMPACT_ATOMS: atom_id res chain seq x y z
N MET A 1 3.11 -13.61 -27.00
CA MET A 1 2.22 -12.76 -26.17
C MET A 1 2.64 -12.97 -24.73
N ALA A 2 2.72 -11.91 -23.93
CA ALA A 2 3.03 -12.04 -22.51
C ALA A 2 1.89 -12.81 -21.81
N THR A 3 2.23 -13.70 -20.87
CA THR A 3 1.23 -14.49 -20.13
C THR A 3 1.38 -14.24 -18.63
N LEU A 4 0.31 -14.47 -17.85
CA LEU A 4 0.39 -14.35 -16.38
C LEU A 4 1.50 -15.24 -15.77
N ALA A 5 1.87 -16.34 -16.44
CA ALA A 5 2.96 -17.21 -16.01
C ALA A 5 4.34 -16.54 -16.06
N ASP A 6 4.48 -15.45 -16.84
CA ASP A 6 5.72 -14.68 -16.95
C ASP A 6 5.91 -13.70 -15.77
N ILE A 7 4.87 -13.46 -14.96
CA ILE A 7 4.94 -12.59 -13.79
C ILE A 7 5.56 -13.37 -12.61
N LYS A 8 6.60 -12.81 -12.00
CA LYS A 8 7.14 -13.28 -10.72
C LYS A 8 7.05 -12.17 -9.68
N VAL A 9 6.31 -12.41 -8.61
CA VAL A 9 6.21 -11.47 -7.49
C VAL A 9 7.05 -11.99 -6.33
N PHE A 10 7.97 -11.18 -5.83
CA PHE A 10 8.73 -11.47 -4.61
C PHE A 10 8.46 -10.40 -3.55
N SER A 11 8.83 -10.71 -2.31
CA SER A 11 8.69 -9.80 -1.19
C SER A 11 9.97 -9.79 -0.36
N GLY A 12 10.40 -8.60 0.04
CA GLY A 12 11.33 -8.46 1.16
C GLY A 12 10.66 -8.76 2.50
N SER A 13 11.33 -8.45 3.60
CA SER A 13 10.83 -8.71 4.95
C SER A 13 9.79 -7.68 5.42
N SER A 14 9.74 -6.49 4.81
CA SER A 14 8.95 -5.36 5.32
C SER A 14 7.44 -5.64 5.43
N HIS A 15 6.82 -6.20 4.38
CA HIS A 15 5.37 -6.36 4.31
C HIS A 15 4.91 -7.57 3.47
N ARG A 16 5.33 -8.78 3.89
CA ARG A 16 4.94 -10.03 3.23
C ARG A 16 3.41 -10.27 3.21
N GLY A 17 2.67 -9.73 4.17
CA GLY A 17 1.21 -9.78 4.21
C GLY A 17 0.55 -9.14 2.97
N LEU A 18 0.95 -7.90 2.64
CA LEU A 18 0.47 -7.20 1.44
C LEU A 18 0.87 -7.93 0.16
N ALA A 19 2.11 -8.43 0.08
CA ALA A 19 2.57 -9.19 -1.07
C ALA A 19 1.71 -10.44 -1.33
N ASN A 20 1.33 -11.18 -0.28
CA ASN A 20 0.42 -12.32 -0.42
C ASN A 20 -0.99 -11.90 -0.91
N LEU A 21 -1.53 -10.78 -0.43
CA LEU A 21 -2.82 -10.27 -0.91
C LEU A 21 -2.76 -9.92 -2.41
N VAL A 22 -1.69 -9.23 -2.83
CA VAL A 22 -1.44 -8.90 -4.24
C VAL A 22 -1.34 -10.17 -5.10
N CYS A 23 -0.54 -11.17 -4.68
CA CYS A 23 -0.40 -12.45 -5.36
C CYS A 23 -1.74 -13.20 -5.51
N ARG A 24 -2.55 -13.25 -4.44
CA ARG A 24 -3.89 -13.87 -4.48
C ARG A 24 -4.79 -13.22 -5.53
N ARG A 25 -4.74 -11.88 -5.66
CA ARG A 25 -5.55 -11.14 -6.64
C ARG A 25 -5.05 -11.31 -8.07
N LEU A 26 -3.73 -11.44 -8.26
CA LEU A 26 -3.12 -11.73 -9.56
C LEU A 26 -3.31 -13.20 -9.99
N GLY A 27 -3.64 -14.10 -9.06
CA GLY A 27 -3.73 -15.54 -9.33
C GLY A 27 -2.35 -16.20 -9.50
N VAL A 28 -1.29 -15.62 -8.93
CA VAL A 28 0.08 -16.15 -9.00
C VAL A 28 0.60 -16.48 -7.59
N PRO A 29 1.45 -17.49 -7.41
CA PRO A 29 2.09 -17.73 -6.12
C PRO A 29 3.14 -16.65 -5.83
N LEU A 30 3.36 -16.35 -4.54
CA LEU A 30 4.51 -15.56 -4.13
C LEU A 30 5.79 -16.37 -4.39
N GLY A 31 6.74 -15.76 -5.07
CA GLY A 31 7.97 -16.40 -5.47
C GLY A 31 8.83 -16.85 -4.29
N ASN A 32 9.59 -17.93 -4.50
CA ASN A 32 10.50 -18.50 -3.53
C ASN A 32 11.78 -17.66 -3.48
N ALA A 33 11.95 -16.87 -2.41
CA ALA A 33 13.17 -16.17 -2.09
C ALA A 33 13.43 -16.27 -0.58
N SER A 34 14.68 -16.52 -0.20
CA SER A 34 15.12 -16.47 1.19
C SER A 34 15.82 -15.13 1.45
N VAL A 35 15.34 -14.40 2.45
CA VAL A 35 15.99 -13.19 2.97
C VAL A 35 16.36 -13.48 4.41
N THR A 36 17.65 -13.59 4.68
CA THR A 36 18.19 -13.88 6.02
C THR A 36 19.27 -12.86 6.38
N ARG A 37 19.73 -12.91 7.63
CA ARG A 37 20.88 -12.14 8.10
C ARG A 37 21.90 -13.05 8.75
N ASN A 38 23.18 -12.73 8.57
CA ASN A 38 24.25 -13.36 9.36
C ASN A 38 24.41 -12.67 10.71
N ASP A 39 25.28 -13.21 11.56
CA ASP A 39 25.52 -12.68 12.91
C ASP A 39 26.13 -11.25 12.90
N ALA A 40 26.71 -10.81 11.77
CA ALA A 40 27.19 -9.45 11.57
C ALA A 40 26.08 -8.46 11.14
N GLY A 41 24.85 -8.94 10.92
CA GLY A 41 23.72 -8.14 10.47
C GLY A 41 23.65 -7.90 8.96
N GLU A 42 24.53 -8.52 8.17
CA GLU A 42 24.52 -8.40 6.72
C GLU A 42 23.34 -9.18 6.12
N THR A 43 22.65 -8.54 5.18
CA THR A 43 21.51 -9.16 4.51
C THR A 43 21.97 -10.14 3.44
N ILE A 44 21.48 -11.38 3.53
CA ILE A 44 21.72 -12.45 2.56
C ILE A 44 20.41 -12.74 1.82
N VAL A 45 20.42 -12.54 0.51
CA VAL A 45 19.27 -12.85 -0.36
C VAL A 45 19.65 -14.03 -1.25
N ARG A 46 18.76 -15.01 -1.38
CA ARG A 46 18.85 -16.06 -2.42
C ARG A 46 17.51 -16.20 -3.13
N MET A 47 17.54 -16.08 -4.45
CA MET A 47 16.39 -16.39 -5.30
C MET A 47 16.30 -17.92 -5.42
N GLY A 48 15.22 -18.50 -4.91
CA GLY A 48 15.00 -19.95 -4.84
C GLY A 48 14.37 -20.55 -6.11
N GLU A 49 14.18 -19.74 -7.15
CA GLU A 49 13.66 -20.16 -8.45
C GLU A 49 14.26 -19.31 -9.57
N SER A 50 14.17 -19.80 -10.81
CA SER A 50 14.64 -19.06 -11.98
C SER A 50 13.76 -17.84 -12.25
N VAL A 51 14.42 -16.69 -12.48
CA VAL A 51 13.78 -15.44 -12.93
C VAL A 51 14.16 -15.07 -14.36
N ARG A 52 14.93 -15.92 -15.06
CA ARG A 52 15.43 -15.65 -16.41
C ARG A 52 14.27 -15.37 -17.36
N GLU A 53 14.34 -14.26 -18.09
CA GLU A 53 13.32 -13.78 -19.04
C GLU A 53 11.91 -13.51 -18.44
N HIS A 54 11.76 -13.52 -17.10
CA HIS A 54 10.50 -13.18 -16.44
C HIS A 54 10.37 -11.67 -16.17
N ASP A 55 9.13 -11.21 -16.02
CA ASP A 55 8.80 -9.87 -15.55
C ASP A 55 8.65 -9.90 -14.03
N VAL A 56 9.63 -9.34 -13.34
CA VAL A 56 9.79 -9.48 -11.88
C VAL A 56 9.26 -8.24 -11.17
N TYR A 57 8.47 -8.45 -10.13
CA TYR A 57 7.95 -7.41 -9.24
C TYR A 57 8.40 -7.70 -7.81
N ILE A 58 9.13 -6.77 -7.19
CA ILE A 58 9.60 -6.93 -5.81
C ILE A 58 8.85 -5.95 -4.92
N ILE A 59 8.02 -6.48 -4.02
CA ILE A 59 7.23 -5.68 -3.07
C ILE A 59 8.06 -5.48 -1.80
N ASN A 60 8.39 -4.22 -1.50
CA ASN A 60 9.07 -3.85 -0.26
C ASN A 60 8.74 -2.40 0.11
N THR A 61 8.46 -2.11 1.38
CA THR A 61 7.98 -0.79 1.83
C THR A 61 8.88 -0.18 2.90
N SER A 62 8.93 1.14 2.97
CA SER A 62 9.73 1.87 3.97
C SER A 62 9.04 1.87 5.33
N CYS A 63 9.32 0.88 6.17
CA CYS A 63 8.75 0.79 7.51
C CYS A 63 9.75 0.30 8.56
N VAL A 64 9.40 0.53 9.82
CA VAL A 64 9.89 -0.32 10.90
C VAL A 64 8.98 -1.53 10.96
N THR A 65 9.52 -2.73 10.81
CA THR A 65 8.72 -3.97 10.87
C THR A 65 9.28 -4.89 11.94
N GLN A 66 8.41 -5.69 12.56
CA GLN A 66 8.84 -6.78 13.43
C GLN A 66 8.67 -8.10 12.67
N THR A 67 9.75 -8.86 12.54
CA THR A 67 9.69 -10.18 11.92
C THR A 67 8.97 -11.16 12.83
N GLN A 68 8.58 -12.32 12.28
CA GLN A 68 8.03 -13.42 13.07
C GLN A 68 9.01 -13.94 14.14
N SER A 69 10.31 -13.74 13.94
CA SER A 69 11.36 -14.06 14.92
C SER A 69 11.53 -13.00 16.01
N GLY A 70 10.74 -11.93 16.00
CA GLY A 70 10.80 -10.84 16.97
C GLY A 70 11.86 -9.78 16.67
N GLU A 71 12.54 -9.86 15.52
CA GLU A 71 13.57 -8.90 15.14
C GLU A 71 12.92 -7.61 14.61
N THR A 72 13.39 -6.46 15.09
CA THR A 72 12.93 -5.15 14.60
C THR A 72 13.82 -4.68 13.46
N LEU A 73 13.23 -4.53 12.27
CA LEU A 73 13.94 -4.08 11.07
C LEU A 73 13.72 -2.60 10.85
N SER A 74 14.79 -1.91 10.48
CA SER A 74 14.72 -0.51 10.11
C SER A 74 14.31 -0.34 8.62
N PRO A 75 13.87 0.87 8.23
CA PRO A 75 13.73 1.22 6.83
C PRO A 75 15.03 1.01 6.03
N ASN A 76 16.21 1.19 6.64
CA ASN A 76 17.49 0.96 5.97
C ASN A 76 17.73 -0.52 5.65
N THR A 77 17.36 -1.39 6.58
CA THR A 77 17.43 -2.85 6.38
C THR A 77 16.54 -3.26 5.22
N SER A 78 15.28 -2.78 5.22
CA SER A 78 14.33 -3.06 4.14
C SER A 78 14.81 -2.48 2.79
N LEU A 79 15.42 -1.29 2.78
CA LEU A 79 16.03 -0.73 1.57
C LEU A 79 17.16 -1.62 1.04
N MET A 80 18.07 -2.06 1.90
CA MET A 80 19.18 -2.93 1.49
C MET A 80 18.68 -4.28 0.98
N GLU A 81 17.67 -4.88 1.63
CA GLU A 81 16.99 -6.07 1.11
C GLU A 81 16.46 -5.86 -0.30
N LEU A 82 15.76 -4.73 -0.55
CA LEU A 82 15.23 -4.40 -1.87
C LEU A 82 16.35 -4.28 -2.92
N LEU A 83 17.41 -3.53 -2.63
CA LEU A 83 18.52 -3.31 -3.55
C LEU A 83 19.23 -4.62 -3.90
N ILE A 84 19.47 -5.48 -2.91
CA ILE A 84 20.12 -6.78 -3.12
C ILE A 84 19.20 -7.70 -3.94
N MET A 85 17.89 -7.72 -3.67
CA MET A 85 16.92 -8.50 -4.45
C MET A 85 16.83 -8.03 -5.90
N ILE A 86 16.81 -6.72 -6.15
CA ILE A 86 16.81 -6.15 -7.51
C ILE A 86 18.07 -6.60 -8.24
N ASN A 87 19.25 -6.42 -7.64
CA ASN A 87 20.52 -6.79 -8.24
C ASN A 87 20.63 -8.31 -8.49
N ALA A 88 20.13 -9.13 -7.56
CA ALA A 88 20.07 -10.59 -7.74
C ALA A 88 19.19 -10.98 -8.93
N CYS A 89 18.03 -10.33 -9.12
CA CYS A 89 17.16 -10.59 -10.26
C CYS A 89 17.78 -10.12 -11.58
N LYS A 90 18.40 -8.94 -11.58
CA LYS A 90 19.06 -8.37 -12.76
C LYS A 90 20.20 -9.27 -13.23
N THR A 91 21.08 -9.68 -12.32
CA THR A 91 22.22 -10.57 -12.62
C THR A 91 21.77 -11.98 -13.01
N ALA A 92 20.63 -12.45 -12.50
CA ALA A 92 19.99 -13.69 -12.91
C ALA A 92 19.21 -13.60 -14.25
N SER A 93 19.41 -12.52 -15.02
CA SER A 93 18.83 -12.30 -16.36
C SER A 93 17.30 -12.18 -16.36
N ALA A 94 16.71 -11.55 -15.34
CA ALA A 94 15.31 -11.12 -15.42
C ALA A 94 15.11 -10.18 -16.62
N ARG A 95 13.98 -10.32 -17.32
CA ARG A 95 13.65 -9.47 -18.50
C ARG A 95 13.43 -8.03 -18.08
N ARG A 96 12.74 -7.84 -16.96
CA ARG A 96 12.43 -6.54 -16.35
C ARG A 96 12.30 -6.71 -14.85
N VAL A 97 12.82 -5.75 -14.08
CA VAL A 97 12.70 -5.71 -12.61
C VAL A 97 11.97 -4.43 -12.21
N THR A 98 10.77 -4.58 -11.64
CA THR A 98 9.94 -3.50 -11.13
C THR A 98 9.99 -3.47 -9.60
N ALA A 99 10.40 -2.35 -9.02
CA ALA A 99 10.30 -2.13 -7.59
C ALA A 99 8.90 -1.63 -7.22
N VAL A 100 8.16 -2.41 -6.44
CA VAL A 100 6.84 -2.01 -5.92
C VAL A 100 7.03 -1.54 -4.49
N ILE A 101 6.97 -0.22 -4.28
CA ILE A 101 7.31 0.46 -3.03
C ILE A 101 6.08 1.24 -2.52
N PRO A 102 5.14 0.58 -1.80
CA PRO A 102 3.89 1.23 -1.38
C PRO A 102 4.12 2.51 -0.56
N HIS A 103 5.06 2.52 0.40
CA HIS A 103 5.52 3.74 1.07
C HIS A 103 7.01 3.97 0.75
N PHE A 104 7.30 5.08 0.06
CA PHE A 104 8.62 5.36 -0.50
C PHE A 104 9.65 5.74 0.57
N PHE A 105 10.88 5.21 0.43
CA PHE A 105 11.97 5.45 1.38
C PHE A 105 12.40 6.93 1.38
N TYR A 106 12.51 7.51 2.57
CA TYR A 106 13.03 8.86 2.77
C TYR A 106 12.27 9.97 2.01
N ALA A 107 10.99 9.76 1.68
CA ALA A 107 10.21 10.69 0.85
C ALA A 107 10.09 12.12 1.42
N ARG A 108 10.19 12.30 2.74
CA ARG A 108 10.22 13.63 3.40
C ARG A 108 11.54 14.40 3.21
N GLN A 109 12.57 13.76 2.68
CA GLN A 109 13.89 14.34 2.43
C GLN A 109 14.10 14.56 0.92
N ASP A 110 13.13 15.23 0.30
CA ASP A 110 12.99 15.50 -1.14
C ASP A 110 13.65 16.82 -1.59
N LYS A 111 14.02 17.70 -0.67
CA LYS A 111 14.64 18.99 -0.97
C LYS A 111 15.61 19.42 0.12
N LYS A 112 16.48 20.38 -0.21
CA LYS A 112 17.32 21.05 0.78
C LYS A 112 16.48 22.06 1.55
N ASP A 113 16.06 21.69 2.75
CA ASP A 113 15.34 22.57 3.68
C ASP A 113 16.28 23.55 4.40
N LYS A 114 17.56 23.19 4.52
CA LYS A 114 18.63 23.99 5.11
C LYS A 114 19.93 23.87 4.30
N SER A 115 20.87 24.78 4.56
CA SER A 115 22.21 24.68 3.99
C SER A 115 22.89 23.36 4.41
N ARG A 116 23.58 22.70 3.48
CA ARG A 116 24.28 21.42 3.64
C ARG A 116 23.39 20.21 4.02
N ALA A 117 22.08 20.27 3.84
CA ALA A 117 21.21 19.09 3.92
C ALA A 117 21.33 18.21 2.66
N PRO A 118 21.24 16.86 2.78
CA PRO A 118 21.15 15.96 1.63
C PRO A 118 19.74 15.99 1.01
N ILE A 119 19.62 15.49 -0.22
CA ILE A 119 18.34 15.12 -0.83
C ILE A 119 18.30 13.58 -0.87
N THR A 120 17.95 12.98 0.27
CA THR A 120 18.07 11.52 0.45
C THR A 120 17.10 10.77 -0.47
N ALA A 121 15.90 11.30 -0.74
CA ALA A 121 14.99 10.68 -1.71
C ALA A 121 15.62 10.56 -3.12
N ARG A 122 16.43 11.54 -3.53
CA ARG A 122 17.19 11.47 -4.80
C ARG A 122 18.32 10.43 -4.72
N LEU A 123 19.01 10.32 -3.59
CA LEU A 123 20.00 9.28 -3.37
C LEU A 123 19.36 7.89 -3.49
N ILE A 124 18.19 7.67 -2.88
CA ILE A 124 17.44 6.41 -2.99
C ILE A 124 17.08 6.10 -4.43
N ALA A 125 16.55 7.09 -5.17
CA ALA A 125 16.23 6.90 -6.59
C ALA A 125 17.45 6.43 -7.40
N ASN A 126 18.59 7.10 -7.21
CA ASN A 126 19.84 6.72 -7.87
C ASN A 126 20.29 5.30 -7.48
N MET A 127 20.16 4.90 -6.20
CA MET A 127 20.54 3.56 -5.74
C MET A 127 19.66 2.47 -6.35
N LEU A 128 18.34 2.69 -6.45
CA LEU A 128 17.40 1.76 -7.08
C LEU A 128 17.73 1.54 -8.56
N GLU A 129 17.98 2.64 -9.29
CA GLU A 129 18.38 2.55 -10.71
C GLU A 129 19.71 1.82 -10.87
N GLN A 130 20.71 2.16 -10.06
CA GLN A 130 22.02 1.52 -10.13
C GLN A 130 22.01 0.04 -9.72
N ALA A 131 21.08 -0.38 -8.87
CA ALA A 131 20.85 -1.79 -8.57
C ALA A 131 20.25 -2.56 -9.77
N GLY A 132 19.72 -1.87 -10.78
CA GLY A 132 19.15 -2.47 -11.99
C GLY A 132 17.63 -2.46 -12.05
N CYS A 133 16.97 -1.55 -11.31
CA CYS A 133 15.52 -1.34 -11.40
C CYS A 133 15.15 -0.70 -12.75
N ASP A 134 14.17 -1.27 -13.44
CA ASP A 134 13.72 -0.81 -14.75
C ASP A 134 12.40 0.00 -14.67
N HIS A 135 11.65 -0.12 -13.56
CA HIS A 135 10.35 0.53 -13.35
C HIS A 135 10.05 0.64 -11.84
N VAL A 136 9.42 1.73 -11.38
CA VAL A 136 8.97 1.88 -9.99
C VAL A 136 7.45 2.05 -9.94
N ILE A 137 6.78 1.26 -9.10
CA ILE A 137 5.37 1.46 -8.72
C ILE A 137 5.35 1.89 -7.26
N THR A 138 4.73 3.01 -6.94
CA THR A 138 4.62 3.53 -5.57
C THR A 138 3.23 4.13 -5.33
N MET A 139 2.94 4.59 -4.12
CA MET A 139 1.65 5.18 -3.77
C MET A 139 1.86 6.44 -2.94
N ASP A 140 1.11 7.50 -3.28
CA ASP A 140 1.05 8.79 -2.58
C ASP A 140 2.42 9.32 -2.13
N LEU A 141 3.35 9.48 -3.08
CA LEU A 141 4.62 10.16 -2.83
C LEU A 141 4.40 11.49 -2.08
N HIS A 142 5.19 11.69 -1.01
CA HIS A 142 5.15 12.92 -0.19
C HIS A 142 5.23 14.19 -1.05
N ALA A 143 6.08 14.16 -2.08
CA ALA A 143 6.16 15.18 -3.12
C ALA A 143 6.10 14.51 -4.49
N SER A 144 5.17 14.94 -5.35
CA SER A 144 5.01 14.37 -6.69
C SER A 144 6.25 14.56 -7.58
N GLN A 145 7.10 15.55 -7.26
CA GLN A 145 8.38 15.81 -7.94
C GLN A 145 9.40 14.69 -7.76
N ILE A 146 9.23 13.79 -6.78
CA ILE A 146 10.11 12.62 -6.60
C ILE A 146 10.11 11.74 -7.86
N GLN A 147 9.03 11.72 -8.65
CA GLN A 147 9.01 11.04 -9.95
C GLN A 147 10.13 11.54 -10.88
N GLY A 148 10.42 12.84 -10.86
CA GLY A 148 11.52 13.44 -11.64
C GLY A 148 12.92 13.17 -11.08
N PHE A 149 13.04 12.41 -9.99
CA PHE A 149 14.34 11.91 -9.51
C PHE A 149 14.79 10.68 -10.27
N PHE A 150 13.87 10.00 -10.95
CA PHE A 150 14.12 8.82 -11.75
C PHE A 150 14.23 9.16 -13.24
N ASN A 151 15.06 8.39 -13.94
CA ASN A 151 15.13 8.29 -15.39
C ASN A 151 14.32 7.08 -15.92
N VAL A 152 14.03 6.10 -15.04
CA VAL A 152 13.08 5.03 -15.33
C VAL A 152 11.64 5.49 -15.11
N PRO A 153 10.64 4.84 -15.74
CA PRO A 153 9.24 5.17 -15.48
C PRO A 153 8.90 5.03 -13.99
N VAL A 154 7.96 5.85 -13.52
CA VAL A 154 7.43 5.78 -12.16
C VAL A 154 5.92 5.91 -12.22
N ASP A 155 5.22 4.85 -11.81
CA ASP A 155 3.78 4.88 -11.59
C ASP A 155 3.51 5.26 -10.12
N ASN A 156 3.22 6.53 -9.87
CA ASN A 156 2.74 7.00 -8.57
C ASN A 156 1.22 6.87 -8.47
N LEU A 157 0.76 5.82 -7.79
CA LEU A 157 -0.65 5.57 -7.50
C LEU A 157 -1.17 6.53 -6.42
N TYR A 158 -2.49 6.65 -6.33
CA TYR A 158 -3.17 7.47 -5.31
C TYR A 158 -4.16 6.61 -4.54
N ALA A 159 -4.18 6.74 -3.20
CA ALA A 159 -5.22 6.13 -2.38
C ALA A 159 -6.53 6.93 -2.37
N GLU A 160 -6.55 8.12 -2.99
CA GLU A 160 -7.71 9.00 -3.06
C GLU A 160 -9.00 8.27 -3.52
N PRO A 161 -9.02 7.44 -4.58
CA PRO A 161 -10.23 6.70 -4.95
C PRO A 161 -10.74 5.79 -3.83
N ALA A 162 -9.84 5.12 -3.11
CA ALA A 162 -10.18 4.23 -2.00
C ALA A 162 -10.69 5.01 -0.77
N ALA A 163 -10.10 6.19 -0.49
CA ALA A 163 -10.59 7.10 0.52
C ALA A 163 -11.99 7.66 0.18
N LEU A 164 -12.24 7.99 -1.09
CA LEU A 164 -13.57 8.40 -1.57
C LEU A 164 -14.62 7.32 -1.35
N GLN A 165 -14.29 6.07 -1.66
CA GLN A 165 -15.18 4.94 -1.42
C GLN A 165 -15.50 4.79 0.06
N TYR A 166 -14.48 4.80 0.92
CA TYR A 166 -14.67 4.74 2.38
C TYR A 166 -15.64 5.82 2.88
N VAL A 167 -15.41 7.09 2.49
CA VAL A 167 -16.26 8.21 2.96
C VAL A 167 -17.70 8.06 2.46
N ARG A 168 -17.91 7.63 1.21
CA ARG A 168 -19.25 7.44 0.64
C ARG A 168 -20.01 6.27 1.26
N GLU A 169 -19.32 5.23 1.69
CA GLU A 169 -19.94 4.04 2.28
C GLU A 169 -20.21 4.19 3.78
N MET A 170 -19.30 4.87 4.50
CA MET A 170 -19.33 4.89 5.96
C MET A 170 -19.95 6.17 6.54
N LEU A 171 -20.05 7.25 5.75
CA LEU A 171 -20.44 8.57 6.24
C LEU A 171 -21.54 9.20 5.38
N ASP A 172 -22.34 10.05 6.03
CA ASP A 172 -23.28 10.94 5.34
C ASP A 172 -22.52 12.16 4.81
N THR A 173 -22.23 12.15 3.51
CA THR A 173 -21.43 13.17 2.83
C THR A 173 -22.01 14.57 2.94
N SER A 174 -23.32 14.73 3.13
CA SER A 174 -23.96 16.05 3.28
C SER A 174 -23.50 16.81 4.53
N ARG A 175 -22.92 16.09 5.51
CA ARG A 175 -22.41 16.64 6.76
C ARG A 175 -20.88 16.67 6.83
N VAL A 176 -20.19 16.32 5.76
CA VAL A 176 -18.72 16.22 5.74
C VAL A 176 -18.08 17.57 5.41
N VAL A 177 -16.93 17.82 6.04
CA VAL A 177 -15.96 18.83 5.62
C VAL A 177 -14.58 18.18 5.58
N ILE A 178 -13.85 18.35 4.47
CA ILE A 178 -12.47 17.86 4.36
C ILE A 178 -11.53 18.92 4.89
N VAL A 179 -10.60 18.53 5.75
CA VAL A 179 -9.70 19.44 6.45
C VAL A 179 -8.25 19.08 6.16
N SER A 180 -7.48 20.05 5.67
CA SER A 180 -6.02 19.90 5.61
C SER A 180 -5.38 20.26 6.96
N PRO A 181 -4.54 19.40 7.56
CA PRO A 181 -3.87 19.69 8.84
C PRO A 181 -2.81 20.79 8.74
N ASP A 182 -2.33 21.09 7.54
CA ASP A 182 -1.41 22.19 7.26
C ASP A 182 -1.55 22.75 5.83
N ALA A 183 -0.72 23.74 5.50
CA ALA A 183 -0.71 24.37 4.17
C ALA A 183 -0.19 23.46 3.04
N GLY A 184 0.67 22.48 3.36
CA GLY A 184 1.27 21.57 2.37
C GLY A 184 0.25 20.57 1.82
N GLY A 185 -0.65 20.08 2.67
CA GLY A 185 -1.73 19.15 2.31
C GLY A 185 -2.92 19.76 1.55
N ALA A 186 -2.94 21.08 1.35
CA ALA A 186 -4.11 21.81 0.83
C ALA A 186 -4.63 21.22 -0.49
N LYS A 187 -3.73 20.99 -1.46
CA LYS A 187 -4.10 20.46 -2.79
C LYS A 187 -4.76 19.08 -2.70
N ARG A 188 -4.24 18.21 -1.83
CA ARG A 188 -4.76 16.85 -1.61
C ARG A 188 -6.16 16.89 -1.02
N ALA A 189 -6.34 17.71 0.01
CA ALA A 189 -7.61 17.86 0.70
C ALA A 189 -8.67 18.54 -0.19
N THR A 190 -8.31 19.53 -1.00
CA THR A 190 -9.22 20.15 -1.97
C THR A 190 -9.65 19.17 -3.06
N ALA A 191 -8.73 18.37 -3.61
CA ALA A 191 -9.07 17.37 -4.62
C ALA A 191 -10.13 16.38 -4.12
N LEU A 192 -9.95 15.86 -2.90
CA LEU A 192 -10.92 14.96 -2.28
C LEU A 192 -12.27 15.66 -2.02
N ALA A 193 -12.24 16.92 -1.55
CA ALA A 193 -13.45 17.70 -1.30
C ALA A 193 -14.27 17.94 -2.58
N ASP A 194 -13.60 18.31 -3.67
CA ASP A 194 -14.20 18.55 -4.98
C ASP A 194 -14.86 17.27 -5.54
N GLN A 195 -14.20 16.10 -5.40
CA GLN A 195 -14.74 14.81 -5.83
C GLN A 195 -15.93 14.33 -4.98
N LEU A 196 -16.00 14.73 -3.71
CA LEU A 196 -17.15 14.46 -2.83
C LEU A 196 -18.27 15.49 -2.98
N GLY A 197 -17.99 16.66 -3.55
CA GLY A 197 -18.92 17.79 -3.58
C GLY A 197 -19.19 18.37 -2.19
N VAL A 198 -18.16 18.42 -1.33
CA VAL A 198 -18.27 18.88 0.07
C VAL A 198 -17.36 20.07 0.34
N ASP A 199 -17.58 20.72 1.49
CA ASP A 199 -16.77 21.87 1.89
C ASP A 199 -15.34 21.47 2.26
N PHE A 200 -14.42 22.42 2.10
CA PHE A 200 -13.01 22.31 2.46
C PHE A 200 -12.64 23.32 3.55
N ALA A 201 -11.76 22.91 4.47
CA ALA A 201 -11.13 23.77 5.45
C ALA A 201 -9.62 23.45 5.60
N LEU A 202 -8.87 24.37 6.18
CA LEU A 202 -7.42 24.23 6.32
C LEU A 202 -6.91 24.86 7.60
N PHE A 203 -5.96 24.19 8.24
CA PHE A 203 -5.21 24.77 9.34
C PHE A 203 -4.01 25.57 8.84
N HIS A 204 -4.00 26.86 9.17
CA HIS A 204 -2.84 27.72 9.01
C HIS A 204 -2.03 27.76 10.31
N LYS A 205 -0.75 27.40 10.23
CA LYS A 205 0.16 27.45 11.38
C LYS A 205 0.86 28.82 11.43
N GLU A 206 0.42 29.65 12.36
CA GLU A 206 1.12 30.90 12.66
C GLU A 206 2.38 30.59 13.46
N ARG A 207 3.55 30.81 12.85
CA ARG A 207 4.82 30.73 13.56
C ARG A 207 5.07 32.05 14.27
N LYS A 208 4.88 32.08 15.60
CA LYS A 208 5.41 33.17 16.43
C LYS A 208 6.86 32.89 16.83
N LYS A 209 7.56 33.94 17.29
CA LYS A 209 8.99 33.99 17.62
C LYS A 209 9.43 32.83 18.55
N ALA A 210 10.74 32.59 18.59
CA ALA A 210 11.34 31.62 19.51
C ALA A 210 10.79 31.81 20.94
N ASN A 211 10.28 30.73 21.53
CA ASN A 211 9.66 30.58 22.86
C ASN A 211 8.13 30.70 22.99
N GLU A 212 7.36 30.86 21.90
CA GLU A 212 5.88 30.73 21.96
C GLU A 212 5.38 29.46 21.26
N VAL A 213 4.36 28.82 21.84
CA VAL A 213 3.67 27.68 21.23
C VAL A 213 2.97 28.17 19.95
N SER A 214 3.31 27.57 18.81
CA SER A 214 2.71 27.92 17.51
C SER A 214 1.18 27.82 17.57
N ARG A 215 0.49 28.87 17.12
CA ARG A 215 -0.98 28.90 17.05
C ARG A 215 -1.44 28.25 15.74
N MET A 216 -2.49 27.46 15.81
CA MET A 216 -3.13 26.82 14.66
C MET A 216 -4.50 27.48 14.47
N VAL A 217 -4.73 28.09 13.31
CA VAL A 217 -5.97 28.81 12.98
C VAL A 217 -6.71 28.04 11.89
N LEU A 218 -7.98 27.73 12.12
CA LEU A 218 -8.83 27.09 11.12
C LEU A 218 -9.37 28.13 10.14
N VAL A 219 -9.15 27.89 8.86
CA VAL A 219 -9.75 28.64 7.74
C VAL A 219 -10.81 27.75 7.11
N GLY A 220 -12.07 28.18 7.12
CA GLY A 220 -13.24 27.38 6.73
C GLY A 220 -14.16 27.09 7.93
N ASN A 221 -15.30 26.47 7.69
CA ASN A 221 -16.29 26.16 8.73
C ASN A 221 -16.46 24.66 8.93
N ALA A 222 -16.17 24.19 10.16
CA ALA A 222 -16.35 22.80 10.57
C ALA A 222 -17.43 22.61 11.64
N ARG A 223 -18.16 23.68 12.01
CA ARG A 223 -19.20 23.62 13.04
C ARG A 223 -20.35 22.74 12.59
N ASP A 224 -20.83 21.89 13.50
CA ASP A 224 -21.94 20.96 13.30
C ASP A 224 -21.73 19.93 12.18
N LYS A 225 -20.47 19.72 11.79
CA LYS A 225 -20.06 18.81 10.71
C LYS A 225 -19.19 17.66 11.20
N ILE A 226 -19.05 16.66 10.33
CA ILE A 226 -18.05 15.59 10.39
C ILE A 226 -16.79 16.12 9.71
N ALA A 227 -15.78 16.46 10.51
CA ALA A 227 -14.51 16.96 9.98
C ALA A 227 -13.56 15.79 9.72
N ILE A 228 -13.07 15.67 8.49
CA ILE A 228 -12.13 14.62 8.09
C ILE A 228 -10.78 15.26 7.79
N LEU A 229 -9.81 15.04 8.67
CA LEU A 229 -8.42 15.42 8.44
C LEU A 229 -7.82 14.51 7.36
N VAL A 230 -7.19 15.09 6.34
CA VAL A 230 -6.56 14.31 5.25
C VAL A 230 -5.09 14.65 5.14
N ASP A 231 -4.23 13.64 5.22
CA ASP A 231 -2.77 13.78 5.06
C ASP A 231 -2.17 12.59 4.28
N ASP A 232 -0.94 12.68 3.78
CA ASP A 232 -0.30 11.54 3.10
C ASP A 232 0.19 10.52 4.11
N MET A 233 0.65 10.99 5.27
CA MET A 233 1.28 10.10 6.23
C MET A 233 1.16 10.60 7.67
N ALA A 234 0.89 9.68 8.60
CA ALA A 234 0.90 9.95 10.03
C ALA A 234 2.07 9.24 10.70
N ASP A 235 2.98 10.01 11.30
CA ASP A 235 4.14 9.49 12.03
C ASP A 235 3.88 9.51 13.53
N THR A 236 4.38 10.50 14.27
CA THR A 236 4.11 10.59 15.72
C THR A 236 2.71 11.10 16.08
N CYS A 237 1.86 11.41 15.10
CA CYS A 237 0.48 11.89 15.24
C CYS A 237 0.26 13.20 16.04
N GLY A 238 1.32 13.95 16.39
CA GLY A 238 1.18 15.20 17.15
C GLY A 238 0.37 16.29 16.42
N THR A 239 0.55 16.42 15.11
CA THR A 239 -0.22 17.36 14.28
C THR A 239 -1.70 16.98 14.22
N LEU A 240 -2.00 15.69 14.02
CA LEU A 240 -3.37 15.19 13.94
C LEU A 240 -4.12 15.35 15.27
N ASP A 241 -3.48 15.01 16.40
CA ASP A 241 -4.05 15.20 17.74
C ASP A 241 -4.39 16.68 18.00
N LEU A 242 -3.44 17.58 17.72
CA LEU A 242 -3.68 19.02 17.88
C LEU A 242 -4.81 19.52 16.97
N ALA A 243 -4.79 19.12 15.69
CA ALA A 243 -5.83 19.50 14.72
C ALA A 243 -7.22 19.00 15.15
N ALA A 244 -7.31 17.76 15.66
CA ALA A 244 -8.56 17.18 16.13
C ALA A 244 -9.13 17.95 17.32
N ARG A 245 -8.30 18.29 18.32
CA ARG A 245 -8.72 19.14 19.44
C ARG A 245 -9.24 20.50 18.96
N ARG A 246 -8.53 21.14 18.04
CA ARG A 246 -8.96 22.45 17.47
C ARG A 246 -10.26 22.36 16.69
N LEU A 247 -10.51 21.25 15.99
CA LEU A 247 -11.79 21.02 15.31
C LEU A 247 -12.94 20.86 16.31
N LYS A 248 -12.73 20.11 17.40
CA LYS A 248 -13.71 20.01 18.48
C LYS A 248 -14.00 21.35 19.15
N GLU A 249 -12.96 22.13 19.48
CA GLU A 249 -13.11 23.49 20.01
C GLU A 249 -13.89 24.41 19.05
N SER A 250 -13.77 24.17 17.74
CA SER A 250 -14.48 24.93 16.70
C SER A 250 -15.92 24.45 16.46
N GLY A 251 -16.38 23.43 17.19
CA GLY A 251 -17.75 22.91 17.14
C GLY A 251 -17.96 21.75 16.16
N ALA A 252 -16.92 21.06 15.70
CA ALA A 252 -17.09 19.84 14.91
C ALA A 252 -17.78 18.74 15.74
N GLN A 253 -18.79 18.08 15.16
CA GLN A 253 -19.52 17.00 15.82
C GLN A 253 -18.63 15.76 15.98
N ARG A 254 -18.03 15.33 14.87
CA ARG A 254 -17.15 14.17 14.77
C ARG A 254 -15.85 14.59 14.09
N VAL A 255 -14.75 13.98 14.49
CA VAL A 255 -13.45 14.22 13.85
C VAL A 255 -12.82 12.89 13.50
N LEU A 256 -12.57 12.68 12.21
CA LEU A 256 -11.87 11.52 11.68
C LEU A 256 -10.58 11.98 11.02
N ALA A 257 -9.65 11.06 10.82
CA ALA A 257 -8.46 11.32 10.00
C ALA A 257 -8.28 10.19 8.99
N ILE A 258 -8.01 10.53 7.73
CA ILE A 258 -7.63 9.58 6.68
C ILE A 258 -6.20 9.92 6.28
N VAL A 259 -5.30 8.95 6.38
CA VAL A 259 -3.93 9.08 5.86
C VAL A 259 -3.55 7.88 5.03
N THR A 260 -2.79 8.07 3.95
CA THR A 260 -2.34 6.92 3.15
C THR A 260 -1.38 6.06 3.97
N HIS A 261 -0.33 6.65 4.51
CA HIS A 261 0.75 5.93 5.19
C HIS A 261 0.71 6.11 6.72
N GLY A 262 0.15 5.13 7.43
CA GLY A 262 0.25 5.06 8.89
C GLY A 262 1.62 4.57 9.35
N ILE A 263 2.60 5.47 9.49
CA ILE A 263 3.94 5.15 10.04
C ILE A 263 3.84 4.86 11.55
N LEU A 264 3.04 5.67 12.26
CA LEU A 264 2.62 5.47 13.65
C LEU A 264 3.77 5.17 14.64
N SER A 265 4.91 5.85 14.51
CA SER A 265 6.01 5.71 15.46
C SER A 265 5.64 6.23 16.85
N PRO A 266 6.21 5.68 17.94
CA PRO A 266 5.90 6.14 19.29
C PRO A 266 6.06 7.67 19.45
N PRO A 267 5.14 8.37 20.15
CA PRO A 267 4.00 7.85 20.92
C PRO A 267 2.66 7.88 20.15
N ALA A 268 2.65 7.64 18.84
CA ALA A 268 1.46 7.83 17.98
C ALA A 268 0.19 7.17 18.50
N LEU A 269 0.20 5.84 18.73
CA LEU A 269 -0.99 5.12 19.17
C LEU A 269 -1.54 5.64 20.48
N GLU A 270 -0.66 5.99 21.43
CA GLU A 270 -1.06 6.55 22.72
C GLU A 270 -1.73 7.92 22.56
N ARG A 271 -1.23 8.75 21.64
CA ARG A 271 -1.86 10.03 21.29
C ARG A 271 -3.22 9.82 20.63
N ILE A 272 -3.32 8.93 19.65
CA ILE A 272 -4.57 8.66 18.94
C ILE A 272 -5.65 8.17 19.93
N SER A 273 -5.33 7.19 20.77
CA SER A 273 -6.27 6.65 21.77
C SER A 273 -6.79 7.73 22.72
N LYS A 274 -5.94 8.67 23.16
CA LYS A 274 -6.31 9.77 24.07
C LYS A 274 -6.86 11.01 23.36
N SER A 275 -6.78 11.08 22.03
CA SER A 275 -7.19 12.25 21.25
C SER A 275 -8.70 12.31 21.04
N GLU A 276 -9.14 13.45 20.52
CA GLU A 276 -10.51 13.72 20.08
C GLU A 276 -10.88 13.06 18.73
N LEU A 277 -9.96 12.29 18.12
CA LEU A 277 -10.27 11.51 16.94
C LEU A 277 -11.25 10.38 17.30
N GLU A 278 -12.27 10.22 16.48
CA GLU A 278 -13.18 9.08 16.53
C GLU A 278 -12.53 7.86 15.88
N ALA A 279 -11.96 8.05 14.69
CA ALA A 279 -11.21 7.03 13.97
C ALA A 279 -10.02 7.64 13.22
N LEU A 280 -8.93 6.86 13.13
CA LEU A 280 -7.81 7.07 12.22
C LEU A 280 -7.85 5.97 11.17
N ILE A 281 -8.13 6.35 9.94
CA ILE A 281 -8.17 5.46 8.78
C ILE A 281 -6.81 5.52 8.09
N VAL A 282 -6.17 4.37 7.94
CA VAL A 282 -4.90 4.21 7.23
C VAL A 282 -5.05 3.22 6.09
N THR A 283 -4.12 3.19 5.14
CA THR A 283 -4.02 2.06 4.19
C THR A 283 -3.06 1.00 4.72
N ASN A 284 -3.14 -0.21 4.16
CA ASN A 284 -2.13 -1.26 4.35
C ASN A 284 -0.86 -1.08 3.48
N THR A 285 -0.48 0.15 3.12
CA THR A 285 0.84 0.43 2.50
C THR A 285 2.01 0.13 3.45
N LEU A 286 1.74 0.11 4.76
CA LEU A 286 2.62 -0.38 5.82
C LEU A 286 1.85 -1.43 6.66
N PRO A 287 2.52 -2.39 7.30
CA PRO A 287 1.85 -3.35 8.17
C PRO A 287 1.14 -2.66 9.35
N GLN A 288 -0.18 -2.89 9.51
CA GLN A 288 -0.96 -2.30 10.62
C GLN A 288 -1.52 -3.32 11.62
N GLU A 289 -1.30 -4.61 11.42
CA GLU A 289 -1.92 -5.66 12.24
C GLU A 289 -1.70 -5.47 13.75
N GLU A 290 -0.46 -5.18 14.15
CA GLU A 290 -0.13 -4.92 15.56
C GLU A 290 -0.68 -3.57 16.05
N ASN A 291 -0.68 -2.55 15.20
CA ASN A 291 -1.21 -1.23 15.54
C ASN A 291 -2.73 -1.30 15.78
N LYS A 292 -3.47 -2.07 14.97
CA LYS A 292 -4.91 -2.31 15.13
C LYS A 292 -5.23 -3.05 16.43
N ARG A 293 -4.41 -4.03 16.82
CA ARG A 293 -4.55 -4.73 18.10
C ARG A 293 -4.38 -3.82 19.31
N ARG A 294 -3.57 -2.77 19.17
CA ARG A 294 -3.22 -1.84 20.25
C ARG A 294 -4.06 -0.57 20.28
N CYS A 295 -4.82 -0.27 19.23
CA CYS A 295 -5.60 0.95 19.11
C CYS A 295 -6.94 0.67 18.39
N GLU A 296 -8.03 0.66 19.15
CA GLU A 296 -9.39 0.39 18.65
C GLU A 296 -9.90 1.46 17.66
N LYS A 297 -9.32 2.66 17.69
CA LYS A 297 -9.65 3.76 16.76
C LYS A 297 -9.02 3.59 15.38
N LEU A 298 -8.16 2.60 15.17
CA LEU A 298 -7.44 2.42 13.92
C LEU A 298 -8.24 1.54 12.96
N GLU A 299 -8.59 2.10 11.80
CA GLU A 299 -9.22 1.39 10.69
C GLU A 299 -8.27 1.29 9.50
N GLU A 300 -8.44 0.25 8.69
CA GLU A 300 -7.54 -0.05 7.58
C GLU A 300 -8.31 -0.21 6.26
N ILE A 301 -7.83 0.47 5.22
CA ILE A 301 -8.22 0.29 3.82
C ILE A 301 -7.20 -0.65 3.14
N ASP A 302 -7.69 -1.73 2.53
CA ASP A 302 -6.84 -2.63 1.74
C ASP A 302 -6.63 -2.08 0.33
N ILE A 303 -5.37 -1.75 -0.01
CA ILE A 303 -4.98 -1.26 -1.34
C ILE A 303 -4.36 -2.33 -2.26
N SER A 304 -4.35 -3.60 -1.84
CA SER A 304 -3.76 -4.69 -2.62
C SER A 304 -4.40 -4.89 -3.99
N HIS A 305 -5.68 -4.51 -4.16
CA HIS A 305 -6.38 -4.55 -5.43
C HIS A 305 -5.87 -3.50 -6.43
N LEU A 306 -5.55 -2.29 -5.97
CA LEU A 306 -4.92 -1.26 -6.80
C LEU A 306 -3.52 -1.70 -7.25
N LEU A 307 -2.72 -2.24 -6.33
CA LEU A 307 -1.37 -2.74 -6.66
C LEU A 307 -1.41 -3.93 -7.61
N ALA A 308 -2.29 -4.91 -7.38
CA ALA A 308 -2.44 -6.07 -8.26
C ALA A 308 -2.87 -5.66 -9.67
N GLU A 309 -3.87 -4.79 -9.80
CA GLU A 309 -4.31 -4.32 -11.11
C GLU A 309 -3.25 -3.46 -11.81
N THR A 310 -2.47 -2.67 -11.06
CA THR A 310 -1.33 -1.92 -11.61
C THR A 310 -0.26 -2.85 -12.17
N ILE A 311 0.13 -3.89 -11.41
CA ILE A 311 1.09 -4.91 -11.86
C ILE A 311 0.59 -5.59 -13.13
N ARG A 312 -0.69 -6.00 -13.15
CA ARG A 312 -1.32 -6.62 -14.32
C ARG A 312 -1.25 -5.71 -15.54
N ARG A 313 -1.64 -4.44 -15.40
CA ARG A 313 -1.63 -3.45 -16.50
C ARG A 313 -0.21 -3.15 -16.99
N SER A 314 0.73 -2.93 -16.07
CA SER A 314 2.17 -2.75 -16.37
C SER A 314 2.75 -3.93 -17.14
N HIS A 315 2.36 -5.16 -16.80
CA HIS A 315 2.78 -6.36 -17.48
C HIS A 315 2.26 -6.44 -18.93
N TYR A 316 0.97 -6.13 -19.12
CA TYR A 316 0.32 -6.20 -20.44
C TYR A 316 0.47 -4.94 -21.30
N GLY A 317 1.09 -3.87 -20.78
CA GLY A 317 1.19 -2.59 -21.48
C GLY A 317 -0.14 -1.83 -21.56
N GLU A 318 -1.06 -2.10 -20.64
CA GLU A 318 -2.34 -1.40 -20.53
C GLU A 318 -2.18 -0.09 -19.75
N SER A 319 -3.09 0.86 -19.97
CA SER A 319 -3.08 2.15 -19.28
C SER A 319 -3.32 1.99 -17.77
N VAL A 320 -2.35 2.39 -16.96
CA VAL A 320 -2.43 2.46 -15.49
C VAL A 320 -3.22 3.69 -15.02
N SER A 321 -3.24 4.77 -15.80
CA SER A 321 -3.83 6.06 -15.39
C SER A 321 -5.33 6.01 -15.08
N VAL A 322 -6.04 4.98 -15.56
CA VAL A 322 -7.45 4.75 -15.20
C VAL A 322 -7.60 4.57 -13.68
N LEU A 323 -6.63 3.93 -13.03
CA LEU A 323 -6.64 3.64 -11.59
C LEU A 323 -6.44 4.89 -10.73
N PHE A 324 -6.01 6.02 -11.30
CA PHE A 324 -5.85 7.26 -10.55
C PHE A 324 -7.18 7.92 -10.18
N SER A 325 -8.27 7.53 -10.85
CA SER A 325 -9.60 8.11 -10.65
C SER A 325 -10.68 7.08 -10.29
N GLN A 326 -10.36 5.78 -10.40
CA GLN A 326 -11.35 4.71 -10.28
C GLN A 326 -10.76 3.52 -9.53
N ILE A 327 -11.60 2.91 -8.68
CA ILE A 327 -11.31 1.63 -8.08
C ILE A 327 -11.61 0.56 -9.13
N PRO A 328 -10.66 -0.37 -9.40
CA PRO A 328 -10.77 -1.29 -10.53
C PRO A 328 -11.94 -2.27 -10.41
N TYR A 329 -12.23 -2.71 -9.19
CA TYR A 329 -13.34 -3.58 -8.85
C TYR A 329 -13.57 -3.51 -7.34
N ASP A 330 -14.82 -3.70 -6.91
CA ASP A 330 -15.14 -3.75 -5.48
C ASP A 330 -14.52 -5.00 -4.84
N THR A 331 -14.03 -4.85 -3.62
CA THR A 331 -13.40 -5.94 -2.88
C THR A 331 -13.83 -5.89 -1.44
N ILE A 332 -13.82 -7.04 -0.77
CA ILE A 332 -13.99 -7.10 0.69
C ILE A 332 -12.99 -6.14 1.33
N GLN A 333 -13.49 -5.25 2.18
CA GLN A 333 -12.70 -4.23 2.85
C GLN A 333 -12.70 -4.46 4.37
N PRO A 334 -11.54 -4.39 5.06
CA PRO A 334 -11.46 -4.67 6.49
C PRO A 334 -12.40 -3.80 7.35
N TYR A 335 -12.61 -2.54 6.95
CA TYR A 335 -13.46 -1.57 7.66
C TYR A 335 -14.98 -1.86 7.54
N ARG A 336 -15.41 -2.76 6.65
CA ARG A 336 -16.84 -3.07 6.48
C ARG A 336 -17.41 -4.03 7.53
N HIS A 337 -16.60 -4.50 8.50
CA HIS A 337 -17.02 -5.32 9.65
C HIS A 337 -18.03 -6.46 9.33
N GLY A 338 -17.88 -7.12 8.17
CA GLY A 338 -18.76 -8.24 7.78
C GLY A 338 -20.07 -7.84 7.09
N ILE A 339 -20.25 -6.58 6.71
CA ILE A 339 -21.36 -6.09 5.86
C ILE A 339 -21.21 -6.57 4.40
N ASP A 340 -20.03 -7.07 4.03
CA ASP A 340 -19.74 -7.72 2.75
C ASP A 340 -20.47 -9.08 2.63
N THR A 341 -21.79 -9.05 2.48
CA THR A 341 -22.50 -10.17 1.88
C THR A 341 -22.13 -10.24 0.40
N PRO A 342 -21.79 -11.41 -0.17
CA PRO A 342 -21.57 -11.54 -1.61
C PRO A 342 -22.91 -11.42 -2.34
N SER A 343 -23.47 -10.21 -2.40
CA SER A 343 -24.71 -9.90 -3.09
C SER A 343 -24.41 -9.16 -4.39
N GLY A 344 -24.04 -9.93 -5.41
CA GLY A 344 -24.02 -9.47 -6.79
C GLY A 344 -22.87 -8.53 -7.12
N SER A 345 -22.37 -8.66 -8.35
CA SER A 345 -21.43 -7.72 -8.93
C SER A 345 -21.91 -6.27 -8.72
N PRO A 346 -21.00 -5.30 -8.49
CA PRO A 346 -21.39 -3.89 -8.43
C PRO A 346 -22.14 -3.53 -9.73
N PRO A 347 -23.12 -2.63 -9.68
CA PRO A 347 -23.78 -2.18 -10.90
C PRO A 347 -22.70 -1.64 -11.82
N ARG A 348 -22.52 -2.28 -12.99
CA ARG A 348 -21.73 -1.69 -14.07
C ARG A 348 -22.18 -0.24 -14.17
N SER A 349 -21.24 0.70 -14.02
CA SER A 349 -21.51 2.09 -14.36
C SER A 349 -22.20 2.05 -15.72
N ARG A 350 -23.36 2.72 -15.83
CA ARG A 350 -23.99 2.94 -17.13
C ARG A 350 -22.94 3.68 -17.95
N ALA A 351 -22.22 2.94 -18.79
CA ALA A 351 -21.51 3.52 -19.91
C ALA A 351 -22.52 4.47 -20.56
N ALA A 352 -22.15 5.74 -20.70
CA ALA A 352 -22.94 6.70 -21.44
C ALA A 352 -23.31 6.04 -22.77
N SER A 353 -24.62 5.83 -22.98
CA SER A 353 -25.12 5.24 -24.21
C SER A 353 -24.53 6.03 -25.39
N PRO A 354 -23.88 5.39 -26.36
CA PRO A 354 -23.51 6.08 -27.58
C PRO A 354 -24.81 6.53 -28.25
N ALA A 355 -24.85 7.79 -28.70
CA ALA A 355 -25.95 8.31 -29.50
C ALA A 355 -26.22 7.37 -30.70
N PRO A 356 -27.48 7.16 -31.10
CA PRO A 356 -27.81 6.20 -32.14
C PRO A 356 -27.37 6.74 -33.51
N ASN A 357 -26.24 6.26 -34.01
CA ASN A 357 -25.94 6.30 -35.43
C ASN A 357 -26.64 5.11 -36.10
N GLY A 358 -27.53 5.42 -37.03
CA GLY A 358 -28.40 4.47 -37.69
C GLY A 358 -27.69 3.47 -38.62
N GLY A 359 -28.40 2.37 -38.86
CA GLY A 359 -28.25 1.52 -40.04
C GLY A 359 -27.36 0.29 -39.89
N LEU A 360 -27.89 -0.85 -40.36
CA LEU A 360 -27.23 -2.15 -40.58
C LEU A 360 -27.06 -3.11 -39.38
N GLY A 361 -28.16 -3.47 -38.70
CA GLY A 361 -28.16 -4.57 -37.71
C GLY A 361 -29.26 -5.63 -37.88
N ALA A 362 -30.04 -5.62 -38.97
CA ALA A 362 -31.26 -6.43 -39.09
C ALA A 362 -31.12 -7.73 -39.90
N ALA A 363 -29.91 -8.29 -40.07
CA ALA A 363 -29.72 -9.42 -41.00
C ALA A 363 -28.91 -10.64 -40.47
N LEU A 364 -28.60 -10.74 -39.17
CA LEU A 364 -27.77 -11.86 -38.68
C LEU A 364 -28.37 -12.73 -37.55
N ASP A 365 -29.59 -12.47 -37.08
CA ASP A 365 -30.19 -13.17 -35.93
C ASP A 365 -31.24 -14.25 -36.29
N LYS A 366 -31.16 -14.85 -37.49
CA LYS A 366 -32.11 -15.89 -37.92
C LYS A 366 -31.51 -17.25 -38.30
N ARG A 367 -30.29 -17.58 -37.85
CA ARG A 367 -29.65 -18.87 -38.23
C ARG A 367 -28.98 -19.71 -37.13
N LEU A 368 -29.25 -19.45 -35.84
CA LEU A 368 -28.64 -20.26 -34.75
C LEU A 368 -29.62 -20.95 -33.79
N ALA A 369 -30.90 -21.05 -34.14
CA ALA A 369 -31.89 -21.83 -33.40
C ALA A 369 -32.29 -23.10 -34.16
N ALA A 370 -31.34 -24.02 -34.32
CA ALA A 370 -31.60 -25.43 -34.66
C ALA A 370 -30.31 -26.23 -34.42
N LEU A 371 -30.28 -26.99 -33.33
CA LEU A 371 -29.62 -28.30 -33.14
C LEU A 371 -29.37 -28.52 -31.64
N ASP A 372 -30.37 -29.12 -31.00
CA ASP A 372 -30.30 -29.76 -29.70
C ASP A 372 -30.43 -31.27 -29.93
N VAL A 373 -29.39 -32.06 -29.64
CA VAL A 373 -29.50 -33.51 -29.40
C VAL A 373 -28.38 -33.97 -28.44
N GLY A 374 -28.75 -34.17 -27.16
CA GLY A 374 -28.65 -35.46 -26.47
C GLY A 374 -27.30 -36.04 -26.02
N GLY A 375 -27.16 -36.23 -24.70
CA GLY A 375 -26.94 -37.57 -24.12
C GLY A 375 -25.59 -37.90 -23.44
N GLY A 376 -25.63 -38.16 -22.12
CA GLY A 376 -25.14 -39.45 -21.58
C GLY A 376 -23.81 -39.53 -20.80
N THR A 377 -23.92 -39.55 -19.47
CA THR A 377 -23.31 -40.48 -18.48
C THR A 377 -21.78 -40.63 -18.29
N ALA A 378 -21.36 -40.44 -17.03
CA ALA A 378 -20.13 -40.94 -16.40
C ALA A 378 -20.18 -42.47 -16.14
N PRO A 379 -19.05 -43.15 -15.78
CA PRO A 379 -18.71 -43.29 -14.35
C PRO A 379 -17.22 -43.51 -13.95
N ALA A 380 -16.97 -43.30 -12.64
CA ALA A 380 -16.14 -44.05 -11.67
C ALA A 380 -14.60 -44.24 -11.77
N ALA A 381 -13.94 -43.91 -10.65
CA ALA A 381 -12.62 -44.40 -10.19
C ALA A 381 -12.70 -45.84 -9.64
N PRO A 382 -11.57 -46.51 -9.30
CA PRO A 382 -11.17 -46.54 -7.88
C PRO A 382 -9.65 -46.74 -7.55
N ALA A 383 -9.29 -46.41 -6.29
CA ALA A 383 -8.39 -47.11 -5.33
C ALA A 383 -6.88 -47.33 -5.67
N THR A 384 -5.88 -47.47 -4.78
CA THR A 384 -5.58 -47.36 -3.33
C THR A 384 -4.07 -47.71 -3.18
N HIS A 385 -3.35 -47.19 -2.15
CA HIS A 385 -2.25 -47.82 -1.37
C HIS A 385 -1.57 -46.72 -0.50
N SER A 386 -1.67 -46.69 0.85
CA SER A 386 -0.89 -47.42 1.91
C SER A 386 0.63 -47.25 1.75
N GLU A 387 1.51 -46.98 2.73
CA GLU A 387 1.51 -47.03 4.20
C GLU A 387 2.91 -46.55 4.71
N GLY A 388 3.06 -46.27 6.02
CA GLY A 388 4.34 -46.28 6.78
C GLY A 388 4.97 -44.91 7.11
N LYS A 389 4.83 -44.30 8.30
CA LYS A 389 5.28 -44.58 9.68
C LYS A 389 6.80 -44.53 9.96
N ASP A 390 7.11 -43.76 11.02
CA ASP A 390 8.23 -43.87 11.98
C ASP A 390 9.63 -43.44 11.50
N GLN A 391 10.54 -42.82 12.27
CA GLN A 391 10.63 -42.59 13.72
C GLN A 391 11.72 -41.53 14.03
N TYR A 392 11.67 -41.03 15.26
CA TYR A 392 12.62 -40.16 15.97
C TYR A 392 14.10 -40.63 15.92
N ALA A 393 15.03 -39.66 15.95
CA ALA A 393 16.30 -39.82 16.66
C ALA A 393 16.82 -38.48 17.19
N THR A 394 16.76 -38.35 18.51
CA THR A 394 17.38 -37.33 19.36
C THR A 394 18.84 -37.71 19.60
N ILE A 395 19.79 -36.79 19.42
CA ILE A 395 21.12 -36.88 20.05
C ILE A 395 21.50 -35.50 20.61
N ALA A 396 21.78 -35.47 21.90
CA ALA A 396 22.21 -34.33 22.70
C ALA A 396 23.74 -34.44 23.01
N PRO A 397 24.36 -33.57 23.85
CA PRO A 397 25.45 -32.69 23.42
C PRO A 397 26.79 -32.91 24.16
N SER A 398 27.88 -32.27 23.72
CA SER A 398 29.06 -31.87 24.54
C SER A 398 30.24 -31.36 23.68
N PRO A 399 31.28 -30.72 24.24
CA PRO A 399 31.28 -29.74 25.34
C PRO A 399 32.15 -28.49 25.03
N LEU A 400 32.04 -27.52 25.95
CA LEU A 400 32.81 -26.28 26.09
C LEU A 400 34.34 -26.41 25.86
N ARG A 401 34.92 -25.36 25.24
CA ARG A 401 36.27 -24.89 25.57
C ARG A 401 36.26 -23.40 25.88
N HIS A 402 36.58 -23.11 27.14
CA HIS A 402 37.09 -21.83 27.60
C HIS A 402 38.39 -21.48 26.88
N VAL A 403 38.52 -20.21 26.45
CA VAL A 403 39.82 -19.52 26.46
C VAL A 403 39.60 -18.12 27.04
N SER A 404 40.37 -17.86 28.08
CA SER A 404 40.51 -16.63 28.85
C SER A 404 41.72 -15.81 28.37
N GLY A 405 41.65 -14.49 28.51
CA GLY A 405 42.77 -13.53 28.47
C GLY A 405 42.82 -12.73 27.16
N GLY A 406 42.97 -11.40 27.11
CA GLY A 406 43.33 -10.39 28.10
C GLY A 406 44.30 -9.39 27.44
N ALA A 407 44.07 -8.08 27.61
CA ALA A 407 44.88 -6.91 27.20
C ALA A 407 45.07 -6.73 25.67
N GLU A 408 45.00 -5.56 25.04
CA GLU A 408 45.18 -4.14 25.41
C GLU A 408 44.06 -3.27 24.82
#